data_AF-A0A349J8B3-F1
#
_entry.id   AF-A0A349J8B3-F1
#
_cell.length_a   1.000
_cell.length_b   1.000
_cell.length_c   1.000
_cell.angle_alpha   90.00
_cell.angle_beta   90.00
_cell.angle_gamma   90.00
#
_symmetry.space_group_name_H-M   'P 1'
#
loop_
_entity.id
_entity.type
_entity.pdbx_description
1 polymer ?
#
loop_
_entity_poly.entity_id
_entity_poly.type
_entity_poly.pdbx_seq_one_letter_code
_entity_poly.pdbx_strand_id
1 'polypeptide(L)'
;MKNRQTMRLAPPFHDHAVIQRDLPTPVWGEATPGSRITVQLGAVSAQVETATDGRWLLRLPPQPAGGPHELIASSEGETVIVRDVLIGDVWICS
;
A
#
# COMPACT_ATOMS: atom_id res chain seq x y z
N MET A 1 -27.50 -6.03 -4.97
CA MET A 1 -26.21 -6.65 -5.35
C MET A 1 -25.13 -5.96 -4.55
N LYS A 2 -24.46 -6.64 -3.61
CA LYS A 2 -23.34 -6.04 -2.84
C LYS A 2 -22.11 -6.02 -3.76
N ASN A 3 -21.62 -4.85 -4.13
CA ASN A 3 -20.30 -4.69 -4.76
C ASN A 3 -19.27 -5.31 -3.82
N ARG A 4 -18.73 -6.49 -4.17
CA ARG A 4 -17.68 -7.13 -3.38
C ARG A 4 -16.36 -6.54 -3.83
N GLN A 5 -15.93 -5.45 -3.19
CA GLN A 5 -14.55 -4.99 -3.34
C GLN A 5 -13.62 -6.09 -2.85
N THR A 6 -12.82 -6.61 -3.78
CA THR A 6 -11.87 -7.71 -3.53
C THR A 6 -10.52 -7.15 -3.08
N MET A 7 -10.19 -5.94 -3.51
CA MET A 7 -8.93 -5.29 -3.17
C MET A 7 -8.97 -4.67 -1.77
N ARG A 8 -8.02 -5.05 -0.93
CA ARG A 8 -7.86 -4.54 0.45
C ARG A 8 -6.39 -4.40 0.81
N LEU A 9 -6.03 -3.28 1.43
CA LEU A 9 -4.74 -3.13 2.10
C LEU A 9 -4.82 -3.69 3.53
N ALA A 10 -3.68 -4.12 4.06
CA ALA A 10 -3.59 -4.58 5.44
C ALA A 10 -3.84 -3.44 6.47
N PRO A 11 -4.22 -3.77 7.72
CA PRO A 11 -4.62 -2.78 8.73
C PRO A 11 -3.65 -1.62 9.00
N PRO A 12 -2.31 -1.77 8.91
CA PRO A 12 -1.38 -0.64 9.11
C PRO A 12 -1.53 0.49 8.09
N PHE A 13 -2.15 0.23 6.94
CA PHE A 13 -2.35 1.21 5.88
C PHE A 13 -3.74 1.85 6.02
N HIS A 14 -3.78 2.99 6.71
CA HIS A 14 -4.99 3.78 6.90
C HIS A 14 -4.66 5.27 6.81
N ASP A 15 -5.68 6.12 6.69
CA ASP A 15 -5.47 7.55 6.56
C ASP A 15 -4.69 8.10 7.77
N HIS A 16 -3.79 9.05 7.53
CA HIS A 16 -2.88 9.62 8.54
C HIS A 16 -1.80 8.66 9.07
N ALA A 17 -1.56 7.53 8.39
CA ALA A 17 -0.48 6.62 8.76
C ALA A 17 0.91 7.26 8.57
N VAL A 18 1.87 6.80 9.38
CA VAL A 18 3.28 7.16 9.25
C VAL A 18 4.07 5.92 8.84
N ILE A 19 4.82 6.02 7.76
CA ILE A 19 5.69 4.98 7.20
C ILE A 19 7.14 5.33 7.53
N GLN A 20 7.92 4.33 7.94
CA GLN A 20 9.33 4.51 8.26
C GLN A 20 10.14 4.94 7.02
N ARG A 21 10.89 6.05 7.14
CA ARG A 21 11.80 6.56 6.12
C ARG A 21 13.08 5.75 5.99
N ASP A 22 13.80 5.97 4.88
CA ASP A 22 15.15 5.46 4.60
C ASP A 22 15.28 3.91 4.63
N LEU A 23 14.14 3.20 4.58
CA LEU A 23 14.05 1.74 4.49
C LEU A 23 13.06 1.31 3.40
N PRO A 24 13.25 0.14 2.76
CA PRO A 24 12.27 -0.38 1.81
C PRO A 24 10.92 -0.60 2.51
N THR A 25 9.85 -0.02 1.98
CA THR A 25 8.52 -0.10 2.57
C THR A 25 7.80 -1.35 2.08
N PRO A 26 7.57 -2.38 2.92
CA PRO A 26 6.69 -3.47 2.55
C PRO A 26 5.24 -2.95 2.48
N VAL A 27 4.55 -3.22 1.38
CA VAL A 27 3.10 -2.99 1.25
C VAL A 27 2.46 -4.32 0.88
N TRP A 28 1.37 -4.65 1.57
CA TRP A 28 0.70 -5.93 1.41
C TRP A 28 -0.81 -5.82 1.62
N GLY A 29 -1.51 -6.83 1.12
CA GLY A 29 -2.95 -6.86 1.16
C GLY A 29 -3.52 -8.12 0.51
N GLU A 30 -4.79 -8.03 0.16
CA GLU A 30 -5.55 -9.05 -0.53
C GLU A 30 -6.19 -8.47 -1.80
N ALA A 31 -6.33 -9.30 -2.82
CA ALA A 31 -6.99 -8.98 -4.09
C ALA A 31 -7.42 -10.28 -4.79
N THR A 32 -8.00 -10.17 -5.98
CA THR A 32 -8.33 -11.32 -6.82
C THR A 32 -7.05 -12.14 -7.14
N PRO A 33 -7.03 -13.46 -6.90
CA PRO A 33 -5.87 -14.32 -7.24
C PRO A 33 -5.45 -14.17 -8.71
N GLY A 34 -4.14 -14.06 -8.96
CA GLY A 34 -3.58 -13.85 -10.31
C GLY A 34 -3.73 -12.42 -10.86
N SER A 35 -4.40 -11.51 -10.15
CA SER A 35 -4.51 -10.11 -10.59
C SER A 35 -3.20 -9.35 -10.37
N ARG A 36 -2.92 -8.39 -11.25
CA ARG A 36 -1.74 -7.51 -11.16
C ARG A 36 -2.03 -6.30 -10.29
N ILE A 37 -1.30 -6.17 -9.20
CA ILE A 37 -1.37 -5.04 -8.28
C ILE A 37 -0.30 -4.02 -8.63
N THR A 38 -0.70 -2.75 -8.71
CA THR A 38 0.23 -1.62 -8.73
C THR A 38 0.07 -0.83 -7.44
N VAL A 39 1.18 -0.56 -6.76
CA VAL A 39 1.19 0.33 -5.58
C VAL A 39 2.09 1.52 -5.88
N GLN A 40 1.60 2.71 -5.54
CA GLN A 40 2.33 3.97 -5.61
C GLN A 40 2.28 4.68 -4.26
N LEU A 41 3.42 5.25 -3.86
CA LEU A 41 3.52 6.15 -2.71
C LEU A 41 4.39 7.34 -3.12
N GLY A 42 3.79 8.51 -3.26
CA GLY A 42 4.51 9.69 -3.76
C GLY A 42 5.07 9.46 -5.17
N ALA A 43 6.39 9.55 -5.32
CA ALA A 43 7.08 9.42 -6.61
C ALA A 43 7.52 7.98 -6.94
N VAL A 44 7.40 7.04 -6.01
CA VAL A 44 7.82 5.65 -6.23
C VAL A 44 6.62 4.72 -6.44
N SER A 45 6.80 3.70 -7.26
CA SER A 45 5.81 2.67 -7.49
C SER A 45 6.45 1.29 -7.70
N ALA A 46 5.67 0.25 -7.48
CA ALA A 46 6.04 -1.12 -7.75
C ALA A 46 4.80 -1.94 -8.17
N GLN A 47 5.03 -3.09 -8.79
CA GLN A 47 3.98 -4.00 -9.21
C GLN A 47 4.27 -5.42 -8.75
N VAL A 48 3.21 -6.18 -8.47
CA VAL A 48 3.29 -7.60 -8.11
C VAL A 48 2.04 -8.34 -8.59
N GLU A 49 2.17 -9.62 -8.87
CA GLU A 49 1.02 -10.49 -9.13
C GLU A 49 0.54 -11.13 -7.82
N THR A 50 -0.77 -11.19 -7.65
CA THR A 50 -1.40 -11.79 -6.47
C THR A 50 -1.23 -13.31 -6.49
N ALA A 51 -0.88 -13.90 -5.35
CA ALA A 51 -0.76 -15.34 -5.20
C ALA A 51 -2.12 -16.06 -5.38
N THR A 52 -2.07 -17.39 -5.47
CA THR A 52 -3.27 -18.24 -5.64
C THR A 52 -4.24 -18.16 -4.47
N ASP A 53 -3.78 -17.73 -3.28
CA ASP A 53 -4.61 -17.50 -2.09
C ASP A 53 -5.14 -16.06 -1.99
N GLY A 54 -4.89 -15.22 -2.99
CA GLY A 54 -5.35 -13.82 -3.02
C GLY A 54 -4.45 -12.84 -2.27
N ARG A 55 -3.35 -13.30 -1.65
CA ARG A 55 -2.43 -12.41 -0.94
C ARG A 55 -1.34 -11.87 -1.86
N TRP A 56 -0.87 -10.68 -1.54
CA TRP A 56 0.24 -10.06 -2.23
C TRP A 56 1.10 -9.24 -1.28
N LEU A 57 2.39 -9.15 -1.59
CA LEU A 57 3.36 -8.30 -0.91
C LEU A 57 4.35 -7.78 -1.93
N LEU A 58 4.61 -6.48 -1.87
CA LEU A 58 5.70 -5.86 -2.61
C LEU A 58 6.51 -4.94 -1.70
N ARG A 59 7.65 -4.48 -2.19
CA ARG A 59 8.47 -3.48 -1.50
C ARG A 59 8.64 -2.27 -2.39
N LEU A 60 8.27 -1.11 -1.87
CA LEU A 60 8.61 0.17 -2.49
C LEU A 60 10.06 0.53 -2.12
N PRO A 61 10.79 1.22 -3.02
CA PRO A 61 12.11 1.73 -2.71
C PRO A 61 12.11 2.62 -1.45
N PRO A 62 13.23 2.68 -0.70
CA PRO A 62 13.39 3.63 0.39
C PRO A 62 13.11 5.07 -0.05
N GLN A 63 12.44 5.83 0.80
CA GLN A 63 12.14 7.24 0.57
C GLN A 63 12.60 8.08 1.77
N PRO A 64 13.10 9.31 1.54
CA PRO A 64 13.42 10.25 2.62
C PRO A 64 12.14 10.72 3.32
N ALA A 65 12.29 11.40 4.45
CA ALA A 65 11.16 12.01 5.15
C ALA A 65 10.39 12.99 4.24
N GLY A 66 9.06 12.99 4.33
CA GLY A 66 8.21 13.82 3.48
C GLY A 66 6.72 13.50 3.60
N GLY A 67 5.92 14.21 2.82
CA GLY A 67 4.47 14.08 2.77
C GLY A 67 3.74 15.40 3.09
N PRO A 68 2.40 15.37 3.17
CA PRO A 68 1.55 14.18 3.01
C PRO A 68 1.56 13.62 1.59
N HIS A 69 1.50 12.30 1.49
CA HIS A 69 1.35 11.55 0.24
C HIS A 69 0.04 10.76 0.23
N GLU A 70 -0.37 10.33 -0.97
CA GLU A 70 -1.35 9.26 -1.12
C GLU A 70 -0.60 7.93 -1.34
N LEU A 71 -1.01 6.89 -0.61
CA LEU A 71 -0.69 5.50 -0.94
C LEU A 71 -1.84 4.96 -1.78
N ILE A 72 -1.57 4.70 -3.06
CA ILE A 72 -2.56 4.25 -4.03
C ILE A 72 -2.23 2.81 -4.40
N ALA A 73 -3.18 1.91 -4.18
CA ALA A 73 -3.09 0.54 -4.64
C ALA A 73 -4.22 0.28 -5.65
N SER A 74 -3.89 -0.20 -6.85
CA SER A 74 -4.87 -0.48 -7.90
C SER A 74 -4.69 -1.86 -8.53
N SER A 75 -5.82 -2.45 -8.96
CA SER A 75 -5.91 -3.73 -9.65
C SER A 75 -7.18 -3.78 -10.48
N GLU A 76 -7.08 -4.06 -11.78
CA GLU A 76 -8.22 -4.39 -12.66
C GLU A 76 -9.49 -3.51 -12.49
N GLY A 77 -9.31 -2.20 -12.33
CA GLY A 77 -10.41 -1.23 -12.17
C GLY A 77 -10.88 -1.00 -10.73
N GLU A 78 -10.36 -1.75 -9.76
CA GLU A 78 -10.43 -1.44 -8.33
C GLU A 78 -9.25 -0.55 -7.92
N THR A 79 -9.53 0.48 -7.11
CA THR A 79 -8.50 1.37 -6.55
C THR A 79 -8.81 1.62 -5.08
N VAL A 80 -7.80 1.43 -4.24
CA VAL A 80 -7.80 1.79 -2.82
C VAL A 80 -6.82 2.95 -2.65
N ILE A 81 -7.30 4.04 -2.04
CA ILE A 81 -6.49 5.24 -1.77
C ILE A 81 -6.45 5.44 -0.27
N VAL A 82 -5.25 5.53 0.28
CA VAL A 82 -4.98 5.92 1.66
C VAL A 82 -4.35 7.31 1.65
N ARG A 83 -4.91 8.24 2.40
CA ARG A 83 -4.60 9.67 2.38
C ARG A 83 -3.74 10.08 3.56
N ASP A 84 -3.10 11.24 3.43
CA ASP A 84 -2.30 11.86 4.48
C ASP A 84 -1.20 10.95 5.05
N VAL A 85 -0.57 10.15 4.18
CA VAL A 85 0.52 9.27 4.58
C VAL A 85 1.80 10.08 4.70
N LEU A 86 2.40 10.07 5.89
CA LEU A 86 3.71 10.68 6.14
C LEU A 86 4.81 9.62 6.03
N ILE A 87 5.96 10.03 5.49
CA ILE A 87 7.19 9.24 5.54
C ILE A 87 8.09 9.90 6.59
N GLY A 88 8.46 9.18 7.64
CA GLY A 88 9.12 9.76 8.80
C GLY A 88 9.65 8.69 9.77
N ASP A 89 9.94 9.10 11.00
CA ASP A 89 10.30 8.17 12.07
C ASP A 89 9.05 7.69 12.81
N VAL A 90 8.87 6.38 12.92
CA VAL A 90 7.73 5.79 13.64
C VAL A 90 8.13 5.53 15.10
N TRP A 91 7.62 6.36 16.01
CA TRP A 91 7.76 6.16 17.45
C TRP A 91 6.50 5.52 18.02
N ILE A 92 6.58 4.27 18.44
CA ILE A 92 5.50 3.63 19.21
C ILE A 92 5.74 3.99 20.68
N CYS A 93 4.99 4.94 21.22
CA CYS A 93 4.90 5.13 22.66
C CYS A 93 3.98 4.03 23.22
N SER A 94 4.56 3.08 23.96
CA SER A 94 3.85 2.04 24.71
C SER A 94 3.37 2.54 26.07
#